data_AF-A0A178ER77-F1
#
_entry.id   AF-A0A178ER77-F1
#
_cell.length_a   1.000
_cell.length_b   1.000
_cell.length_c   1.000
_cell.angle_alpha   90.00
_cell.angle_beta   90.00
_cell.angle_gamma   90.00
#
_symmetry.space_group_name_H-M   'P 1'
#
loop_
_entity.id
_entity.type
_entity.pdbx_description
1 polymer ?
#
loop_
_entity_poly.entity_id
_entity_poly.type
_entity_poly.pdbx_seq_one_letter_code
_entity_poly.pdbx_strand_id
1 'polypeptide(L)'
;MQLLATGRALRVSCRWSLAASNLAAPRPVYINRLLTYQSKALRPRFNSSTAAPKDEQTLGTEPAPSIASSSPALTLGNKSFQPDDWTNAPSHILAHLGRGLYLDENHPLSITRKLVESQFSGPEFGNYAEPDPIVPAARNFDDLGFPADHPGRSRTDTYYLDKQTVLRTHTSAHQRAYFQQMNRNEATKPEEKGYTIVADVYRRDAIDRSHYPVFHQMECARLWKRPENEPLKSSQQTAAQIWKDLEALPRHDVVVEDPNPTTHPTRNPLQDKYHTAEEAEAITAHLKRSLELLVIRIFSAAKEATENPDAIQEPLKIRWIEAYFPFTSPSFELEVFWQGEWLELLGCGVVKQELLNSSGVPHRIGWAFGLGLERIAMLLFNIPDIRLFWSKDPRFLSQFQAGRITRFMPFSKHPACYKDVAFWLPSSAAGSVSAAGGSVPFHENDIMEIVRGAAGDLAEDVSLVDEFTHPKTGRKSLCYRINYRSLERTLTNEETNKLHDKVRQTLVKTAGVELR
;
A
#
# COMPACT_ATOMS: atom_id res chain seq x y z
N MET A 1 19.36 3.99 4.00
CA MET A 1 18.66 2.69 3.95
C MET A 1 17.70 2.72 2.77
N GLN A 2 17.52 1.60 2.07
CA GLN A 2 16.50 1.51 1.01
C GLN A 2 15.15 1.16 1.66
N LEU A 3 14.12 1.93 1.34
CA LEU A 3 12.73 1.57 1.63
C LEU A 3 12.29 0.53 0.60
N LEU A 4 12.03 -0.71 1.04
CA LEU A 4 11.37 -1.71 0.22
C LEU A 4 9.86 -1.52 0.36
N ALA A 5 9.25 -0.86 -0.62
CA ALA A 5 7.83 -1.02 -0.88
C ALA A 5 7.63 -2.30 -1.70
N THR A 6 6.59 -3.07 -1.34
CA THR A 6 6.11 -4.33 -1.94
C THR A 6 7.09 -5.52 -1.98
N GLY A 7 6.57 -6.72 -1.71
CA GLY A 7 7.35 -7.95 -1.65
C GLY A 7 7.57 -8.57 -3.04
N ARG A 8 8.83 -8.69 -3.46
CA ARG A 8 9.22 -9.54 -4.62
C ARG A 8 10.03 -10.76 -4.18
N ALA A 9 9.35 -11.91 -4.09
CA ALA A 9 9.99 -13.22 -3.97
C ALA A 9 10.63 -13.64 -5.31
N LEU A 10 11.86 -13.17 -5.56
CA LEU A 10 12.64 -13.53 -6.76
C LEU A 10 13.07 -15.00 -6.74
N ARG A 11 12.27 -15.87 -7.37
CA ARG A 11 12.58 -17.30 -7.55
C ARG A 11 13.70 -17.51 -8.58
N VAL A 12 14.94 -17.61 -8.12
CA VAL A 12 16.06 -18.16 -8.91
C VAL A 12 16.26 -19.63 -8.55
N SER A 13 15.76 -20.53 -9.40
CA SER A 13 15.92 -21.98 -9.23
C SER A 13 17.28 -22.47 -9.74
N CYS A 14 18.28 -22.58 -8.85
CA CYS A 14 19.58 -23.16 -9.18
C CYS A 14 19.80 -24.49 -8.44
N ARG A 15 19.65 -25.62 -9.16
CA ARG A 15 20.03 -26.95 -8.65
C ARG A 15 21.56 -27.07 -8.62
N TRP A 16 22.15 -27.12 -7.43
CA TRP A 16 23.51 -27.65 -7.24
C TRP A 16 23.50 -28.71 -6.15
N SER A 17 24.11 -29.87 -6.45
CA SER A 17 24.14 -31.06 -5.61
C SER A 17 25.21 -30.97 -4.53
N LEU A 18 24.90 -31.48 -3.33
CA LEU A 18 25.86 -31.61 -2.24
C LEU A 18 26.99 -32.57 -2.60
N ALA A 19 28.23 -32.09 -2.47
CA ALA A 19 29.43 -32.91 -2.36
C ALA A 19 30.34 -32.25 -1.30
N ALA A 20 30.77 -33.02 -0.30
CA ALA A 20 31.50 -32.51 0.85
C ALA A 20 33.00 -32.84 0.77
N SER A 21 33.84 -31.84 1.06
CA SER A 21 35.29 -32.00 1.25
C SER A 21 35.76 -31.04 2.36
N ASN A 22 36.42 -31.58 3.39
CA ASN A 22 37.12 -30.78 4.39
C ASN A 22 38.48 -30.33 3.84
N LEU A 23 39.01 -29.18 4.29
CA LEU A 23 40.25 -29.10 5.11
C LEU A 23 40.83 -27.68 5.28
N ALA A 24 41.31 -27.42 6.50
CA ALA A 24 42.48 -26.60 6.89
C ALA A 24 42.73 -25.19 6.28
N ALA A 25 42.53 -24.16 7.11
CA ALA A 25 43.49 -23.04 7.28
C ALA A 25 44.73 -23.56 8.09
N PRO A 26 45.89 -22.84 8.28
CA PRO A 26 46.01 -21.37 8.43
C PRO A 26 47.35 -20.64 8.05
N ARG A 27 47.30 -19.29 7.94
CA ARG A 27 48.16 -18.27 8.64
C ARG A 27 48.36 -16.94 7.84
N PRO A 28 48.62 -15.78 8.50
CA PRO A 28 48.68 -14.45 7.87
C PRO A 28 50.07 -13.79 7.81
N VAL A 29 50.28 -12.79 6.92
CA VAL A 29 51.51 -11.97 6.85
C VAL A 29 51.23 -10.48 6.50
N TYR A 30 51.46 -9.60 7.48
CA TYR A 30 52.05 -8.23 7.44
C TYR A 30 51.64 -7.11 6.43
N ILE A 31 50.98 -6.08 7.00
CA ILE A 31 51.45 -4.67 7.14
C ILE A 31 51.46 -3.63 5.96
N ASN A 32 50.89 -2.46 6.27
CA ASN A 32 51.07 -1.09 5.75
C ASN A 32 50.94 -0.74 4.24
N ARG A 33 50.03 0.22 3.96
CA ARG A 33 50.42 1.65 3.86
C ARG A 33 49.25 2.63 4.05
N LEU A 34 49.49 3.66 4.87
CA LEU A 34 48.73 4.92 4.85
C LEU A 34 49.32 5.82 3.77
N LEU A 35 48.46 6.55 3.03
CA LEU A 35 48.84 7.72 2.25
C LEU A 35 47.79 8.82 2.44
N THR A 36 48.16 9.85 3.19
CA THR A 36 47.43 11.12 3.25
C THR A 36 47.74 11.95 2.00
N TYR A 37 46.73 12.64 1.46
CA TYR A 37 46.93 13.68 0.46
C TYR A 37 46.17 14.94 0.87
N GLN A 38 46.77 16.10 0.67
CA GLN A 38 46.25 17.40 1.09
C GLN A 38 46.48 18.46 0.01
N SER A 39 45.78 19.60 0.17
CA SER A 39 45.91 20.84 -0.61
C SER A 39 45.33 20.78 -2.05
N LYS A 40 44.85 21.88 -2.65
CA LYS A 40 44.83 23.30 -2.23
C LYS A 40 43.43 23.91 -2.37
N ALA A 41 43.13 24.92 -1.56
CA ALA A 41 42.01 25.83 -1.78
C ALA A 41 42.48 27.10 -2.51
N LEU A 42 41.60 27.72 -3.30
CA LEU A 42 41.84 29.02 -3.96
C LEU A 42 40.69 29.98 -3.67
N ARG A 43 41.01 31.26 -3.47
CA ARG A 43 40.07 32.38 -3.29
C ARG A 43 40.25 33.41 -4.41
N PRO A 44 39.17 34.00 -4.95
CA PRO A 44 39.24 35.31 -5.62
C PRO A 44 39.39 36.47 -4.60
N ARG A 45 39.81 37.65 -5.07
CA ARG A 45 39.84 38.91 -4.31
C ARG A 45 38.80 39.91 -4.84
N PHE A 46 38.51 40.93 -4.04
CA PHE A 46 37.56 42.03 -4.33
C PHE A 46 38.27 43.34 -4.77
N ASN A 47 37.44 44.31 -5.18
CA ASN A 47 37.69 45.74 -5.53
C ASN A 47 37.95 45.99 -7.04
N SER A 48 37.17 46.83 -7.77
CA SER A 48 36.72 48.25 -7.57
C SER A 48 37.75 49.25 -8.15
N SER A 49 37.41 50.33 -8.88
CA SER A 49 36.12 51.00 -9.18
C SER A 49 35.96 51.22 -10.73
N THR A 50 35.22 52.14 -11.39
CA THR A 50 34.62 53.45 -11.05
C THR A 50 33.55 53.90 -12.08
N ALA A 51 32.61 54.76 -11.63
CA ALA A 51 31.83 55.76 -12.40
C ALA A 51 30.78 55.33 -13.46
N ALA A 52 29.80 56.21 -13.68
CA ALA A 52 28.69 56.10 -14.63
C ALA A 52 28.57 57.39 -15.48
N PRO A 53 27.66 57.42 -16.48
CA PRO A 53 26.51 58.31 -16.30
C PRO A 53 25.15 57.63 -16.58
N LYS A 54 24.06 58.36 -16.34
CA LYS A 54 22.68 57.98 -16.69
C LYS A 54 22.39 58.31 -18.16
N ASP A 55 21.43 57.60 -18.74
CA ASP A 55 20.28 58.24 -19.41
C ASP A 55 19.09 57.28 -19.47
N GLU A 56 17.88 57.81 -19.68
CA GLU A 56 16.63 57.05 -19.68
C GLU A 56 16.21 56.63 -21.09
N GLN A 57 15.81 55.36 -21.27
CA GLN A 57 14.73 55.03 -22.22
C GLN A 57 14.07 53.68 -21.91
N THR A 58 12.75 53.72 -21.73
CA THR A 58 11.91 52.54 -21.52
C THR A 58 11.50 51.91 -22.85
N LEU A 59 11.96 50.68 -23.12
CA LEU A 59 11.25 49.76 -24.01
C LEU A 59 10.71 48.61 -23.17
N GLY A 60 9.41 48.35 -23.29
CA GLY A 60 8.76 47.22 -22.62
C GLY A 60 9.01 45.91 -23.37
N THR A 61 9.49 44.90 -22.66
CA THR A 61 9.38 43.50 -23.07
C THR A 61 8.16 42.88 -22.40
N GLU A 62 7.09 42.68 -23.18
CA GLU A 62 5.99 41.83 -22.71
C GLU A 62 6.51 40.39 -22.48
N PRO A 63 6.12 39.72 -21.39
CA PRO A 63 6.38 38.29 -21.24
C PRO A 63 5.58 37.55 -22.32
N ALA A 64 6.26 36.72 -23.12
CA ALA A 64 5.60 35.91 -24.14
C ALA A 64 4.45 35.09 -23.51
N PRO A 65 3.27 35.03 -24.15
CA PRO A 65 2.09 34.42 -23.54
C PRO A 65 2.36 32.95 -23.25
N SER A 66 2.34 32.58 -21.97
CA SER A 66 2.33 31.17 -21.58
C SER A 66 1.03 30.56 -22.07
N ILE A 67 1.11 29.74 -23.13
CA ILE A 67 0.00 28.91 -23.60
C ILE A 67 -0.22 27.82 -22.55
N ALA A 68 -0.88 28.20 -21.46
CA ALA A 68 -1.43 27.27 -20.49
C ALA A 68 -2.46 26.43 -21.24
N SER A 69 -2.10 25.20 -21.57
CA SER A 69 -3.00 24.22 -22.16
C SER A 69 -4.01 23.80 -21.10
N SER A 70 -5.04 24.63 -20.91
CA SER A 70 -6.12 24.41 -19.95
C SER A 70 -6.94 23.19 -20.38
N SER A 71 -6.47 22.01 -19.98
CA SER A 71 -7.26 20.79 -20.05
C SER A 71 -8.60 21.03 -19.34
N PRO A 72 -9.72 20.56 -19.91
CA PRO A 72 -11.03 20.82 -19.34
C PRO A 72 -11.12 20.28 -17.91
N ALA A 73 -11.78 21.03 -17.03
CA ALA A 73 -11.89 20.70 -15.62
C ALA A 73 -12.45 19.29 -15.41
N LEU A 74 -11.81 18.52 -14.54
CA LEU A 74 -12.22 17.17 -14.21
C LEU A 74 -13.35 17.24 -13.17
N THR A 75 -14.58 16.98 -13.61
CA THR A 75 -15.77 16.99 -12.74
C THR A 75 -16.12 15.57 -12.28
N LEU A 76 -16.14 15.36 -10.96
CA LEU A 76 -16.44 14.10 -10.29
C LEU A 76 -17.57 14.32 -9.29
N GLY A 77 -18.79 13.93 -9.67
CA GLY A 77 -20.00 14.28 -8.93
C GLY A 77 -20.15 15.80 -8.81
N ASN A 78 -20.26 16.30 -7.57
CA ASN A 78 -20.38 17.73 -7.28
C ASN A 78 -19.03 18.46 -7.13
N LYS A 79 -17.89 17.76 -7.29
CA LYS A 79 -16.54 18.33 -7.19
C LYS A 79 -15.98 18.60 -8.59
N SER A 80 -15.19 19.67 -8.74
CA SER A 80 -14.49 19.97 -9.99
C SER A 80 -13.04 20.35 -9.70
N PHE A 81 -12.11 19.73 -10.43
CA PHE A 81 -10.66 19.86 -10.26
C PHE A 81 -10.05 20.43 -11.54
N GLN A 82 -9.03 21.28 -11.41
CA GLN A 82 -8.26 21.78 -12.55
C GLN A 82 -7.05 20.86 -12.74
N PRO A 83 -6.92 20.13 -13.87
CA PRO A 83 -5.77 19.28 -14.10
C PRO A 83 -4.46 20.08 -14.14
N ASP A 84 -3.41 19.54 -13.52
CA ASP A 84 -2.07 20.14 -13.46
C ASP A 84 -0.99 19.10 -13.81
N ASP A 85 0.28 19.48 -13.68
CA ASP A 85 1.43 18.62 -13.97
C ASP A 85 1.50 17.36 -13.10
N TRP A 86 0.70 17.24 -12.02
CA TRP A 86 0.63 16.05 -11.18
C TRP A 86 -0.47 15.08 -11.60
N THR A 87 -1.59 15.58 -12.13
CA THR A 87 -2.74 14.77 -12.56
C THR A 87 -2.32 13.53 -13.35
N ASN A 88 -2.73 12.36 -12.91
CA ASN A 88 -2.41 11.08 -13.56
C ASN A 88 -3.55 10.04 -13.48
N ALA A 89 -4.69 10.34 -12.83
CA ALA A 89 -5.84 9.44 -12.75
C ALA A 89 -6.63 9.40 -14.07
N PRO A 90 -6.62 8.28 -14.83
CA PRO A 90 -7.31 8.21 -16.12
C PRO A 90 -8.79 7.82 -15.96
N SER A 91 -9.59 8.12 -16.98
CA SER A 91 -11.04 7.87 -16.99
C SER A 91 -11.45 6.43 -16.67
N HIS A 92 -10.63 5.43 -17.01
CA HIS A 92 -10.93 4.03 -16.71
C HIS A 92 -10.81 3.68 -15.22
N ILE A 93 -9.91 4.33 -14.48
CA ILE A 93 -9.80 4.21 -13.00
C ILE A 93 -10.93 5.01 -12.33
N LEU A 94 -11.21 6.21 -12.83
CA LEU A 94 -12.31 7.04 -12.35
C LEU A 94 -13.69 6.40 -12.54
N ALA A 95 -13.83 5.44 -13.46
CA ALA A 95 -15.06 4.66 -13.65
C ALA A 95 -15.36 3.64 -12.52
N HIS A 96 -14.42 3.42 -11.59
CA HIS A 96 -14.65 2.59 -10.38
C HIS A 96 -15.30 3.38 -9.23
N LEU A 97 -15.24 4.72 -9.26
CA LEU A 97 -15.77 5.58 -8.20
C LEU A 97 -17.25 5.28 -7.93
N GLY A 98 -17.60 5.09 -6.65
CA GLY A 98 -18.97 4.81 -6.24
C GLY A 98 -19.45 3.37 -6.49
N ARG A 99 -18.59 2.43 -6.93
CA ARG A 99 -18.98 1.02 -7.13
C ARG A 99 -19.37 0.29 -5.83
N GLY A 100 -18.87 0.72 -4.67
CA GLY A 100 -19.42 0.38 -3.35
C GLY A 100 -19.50 -1.11 -3.02
N LEU A 101 -18.59 -1.96 -3.54
CA LEU A 101 -18.66 -3.43 -3.45
C LEU A 101 -18.64 -4.00 -2.02
N TYR A 102 -18.23 -3.19 -1.05
CA TYR A 102 -18.22 -3.48 0.38
C TYR A 102 -19.55 -3.19 1.07
N LEU A 103 -20.53 -2.60 0.37
CA LEU A 103 -21.84 -2.23 0.88
C LEU A 103 -22.96 -3.19 0.42
N ASP A 104 -22.82 -3.83 -0.74
CA ASP A 104 -23.72 -4.90 -1.20
C ASP A 104 -23.63 -6.11 -0.25
N GLU A 105 -24.68 -6.39 0.51
CA GLU A 105 -24.68 -7.41 1.57
C GLU A 105 -24.38 -8.83 1.09
N ASN A 106 -24.65 -9.15 -0.18
CA ASN A 106 -24.36 -10.48 -0.73
C ASN A 106 -22.95 -10.57 -1.32
N HIS A 107 -22.26 -9.44 -1.55
CA HIS A 107 -20.93 -9.44 -2.12
C HIS A 107 -19.89 -9.99 -1.11
N PRO A 108 -18.95 -10.87 -1.51
CA PRO A 108 -18.01 -11.51 -0.58
C PRO A 108 -17.14 -10.52 0.21
N LEU A 109 -16.88 -9.32 -0.31
CA LEU A 109 -16.18 -8.26 0.46
C LEU A 109 -17.03 -7.69 1.61
N SER A 110 -18.34 -7.56 1.42
CA SER A 110 -19.26 -7.11 2.47
C SER A 110 -19.47 -8.19 3.54
N ILE A 111 -19.53 -9.46 3.14
CA ILE A 111 -19.58 -10.60 4.05
C ILE A 111 -18.26 -10.70 4.85
N THR A 112 -17.11 -10.52 4.18
CA THR A 112 -15.79 -10.46 4.84
C THR A 112 -15.72 -9.29 5.84
N ARG A 113 -16.16 -8.09 5.44
CA ARG A 113 -16.29 -6.94 6.34
C ARG A 113 -17.12 -7.29 7.57
N LYS A 114 -18.31 -7.89 7.41
CA LYS A 114 -19.19 -8.25 8.52
C LYS A 114 -18.54 -9.29 9.46
N LEU A 115 -17.71 -10.19 8.94
CA LEU A 115 -16.89 -11.09 9.75
C LEU A 115 -15.84 -10.34 10.59
N VAL A 116 -15.14 -9.35 10.00
CA VAL A 116 -14.19 -8.48 10.73
C VAL A 116 -14.92 -7.64 11.79
N GLU A 117 -16.01 -6.96 11.43
CA GLU A 117 -16.86 -6.17 12.34
C GLU A 117 -17.38 -7.02 13.52
N SER A 118 -17.58 -8.33 13.34
CA SER A 118 -17.99 -9.25 14.42
C SER A 118 -16.93 -9.47 15.51
N GLN A 119 -15.68 -9.03 15.31
CA GLN A 119 -14.62 -9.04 16.31
C GLN A 119 -14.36 -7.66 16.93
N PHE A 120 -14.94 -6.60 16.34
CA PHE A 120 -14.84 -5.20 16.77
C PHE A 120 -16.25 -4.63 16.77
N SER A 121 -17.09 -5.18 17.64
CA SER A 121 -18.53 -4.95 17.64
C SER A 121 -18.95 -3.76 18.52
N GLY A 122 -20.13 -3.22 18.23
CA GLY A 122 -20.77 -2.24 19.09
C GLY A 122 -21.17 -2.84 20.45
N PRO A 123 -21.18 -2.03 21.53
CA PRO A 123 -21.03 -0.58 21.49
C PRO A 123 -19.59 -0.09 21.73
N GLU A 124 -18.61 -0.96 22.03
CA GLU A 124 -17.21 -0.54 22.22
C GLU A 124 -16.60 0.02 20.93
N PHE A 125 -16.98 -0.50 19.76
CA PHE A 125 -16.51 -0.03 18.47
C PHE A 125 -17.65 0.60 17.64
N GLY A 126 -17.38 1.79 17.11
CA GLY A 126 -18.20 2.38 16.05
C GLY A 126 -17.80 1.80 14.68
N ASN A 127 -18.69 1.04 14.02
CA ASN A 127 -18.44 0.52 12.67
C ASN A 127 -18.91 1.53 11.61
N TYR A 128 -17.98 2.01 10.78
CA TYR A 128 -18.22 3.07 9.79
C TYR A 128 -17.78 2.66 8.37
N ALA A 129 -18.27 3.41 7.38
CA ALA A 129 -17.86 3.30 5.98
C ALA A 129 -17.59 4.70 5.42
N GLU A 130 -16.54 4.85 4.60
CA GLU A 130 -16.14 6.14 4.02
C GLU A 130 -16.35 6.17 2.50
N PRO A 131 -17.50 6.64 1.97
CA PRO A 131 -17.90 6.46 0.58
C PRO A 131 -17.20 7.40 -0.42
N ASP A 132 -16.43 8.39 0.06
CA ASP A 132 -15.77 9.41 -0.76
C ASP A 132 -14.24 9.19 -0.77
N PRO A 133 -13.67 8.55 -1.80
CA PRO A 133 -12.23 8.26 -1.86
C PRO A 133 -11.37 9.48 -2.23
N ILE A 134 -11.97 10.63 -2.54
CA ILE A 134 -11.26 11.82 -2.98
C ILE A 134 -10.86 12.66 -1.77
N VAL A 135 -9.58 12.57 -1.38
CA VAL A 135 -9.03 13.22 -0.18
C VAL A 135 -7.91 14.21 -0.54
N PRO A 136 -7.70 15.27 0.28
CA PRO A 136 -6.48 16.05 0.19
C PRO A 136 -5.24 15.16 0.41
N ALA A 137 -4.19 15.34 -0.39
CA ALA A 137 -2.91 14.65 -0.24
C ALA A 137 -2.34 14.81 1.18
N ALA A 138 -2.63 15.94 1.84
CA ALA A 138 -2.27 16.18 3.24
C ALA A 138 -2.90 15.16 4.22
N ARG A 139 -4.16 14.75 4.02
CA ARG A 139 -4.77 13.70 4.86
C ARG A 139 -4.19 12.32 4.58
N ASN A 140 -3.86 12.06 3.32
CA ASN A 140 -3.30 10.79 2.89
C ASN A 140 -1.82 10.62 3.28
N PHE A 141 -1.08 11.70 3.55
CA PHE A 141 0.36 11.62 3.79
C PHE A 141 0.88 12.52 4.93
N ASP A 142 0.55 13.82 4.93
CA ASP A 142 1.13 14.79 5.88
C ASP A 142 0.63 14.57 7.31
N ASP A 143 -0.69 14.38 7.49
CA ASP A 143 -1.33 14.04 8.78
C ASP A 143 -0.76 12.76 9.39
N LEU A 144 -0.35 11.82 8.53
CA LEU A 144 0.22 10.53 8.89
C LEU A 144 1.75 10.54 9.01
N GLY A 145 2.40 11.72 8.93
CA GLY A 145 3.83 11.87 9.15
C GLY A 145 4.74 11.28 8.06
N PHE A 146 4.23 11.03 6.86
CA PHE A 146 5.04 10.55 5.73
C PHE A 146 6.10 11.61 5.36
N PRO A 147 7.39 11.25 5.19
CA PRO A 147 8.40 12.15 4.62
C PRO A 147 7.99 12.69 3.24
N ALA A 148 8.43 13.90 2.88
CA ALA A 148 8.07 14.54 1.61
C ALA A 148 8.64 13.80 0.37
N ASP A 149 9.72 13.05 0.56
CA ASP A 149 10.42 12.18 -0.39
C ASP A 149 9.99 10.70 -0.30
N HIS A 150 8.99 10.37 0.53
CA HIS A 150 8.55 8.99 0.72
C HIS A 150 7.99 8.37 -0.56
N PRO A 151 8.40 7.15 -0.98
CA PRO A 151 8.01 6.53 -2.25
C PRO A 151 6.50 6.53 -2.52
N GLY A 152 5.65 6.25 -1.52
CA GLY A 152 4.19 6.29 -1.67
C GLY A 152 3.59 7.64 -2.10
N ARG A 153 4.32 8.76 -2.01
CA ARG A 153 3.91 10.06 -2.61
C ARG A 153 4.22 10.16 -4.11
N SER A 154 4.81 9.14 -4.71
CA SER A 154 5.21 9.15 -6.11
C SER A 154 3.98 9.07 -7.03
N ARG A 155 4.04 9.83 -8.13
CA ARG A 155 3.09 9.72 -9.25
C ARG A 155 3.19 8.37 -9.99
N THR A 156 4.19 7.55 -9.69
CA THR A 156 4.30 6.17 -10.17
C THR A 156 3.35 5.21 -9.45
N ASP A 157 2.92 5.56 -8.23
CA ASP A 157 2.27 4.63 -7.27
C ASP A 157 0.90 5.17 -6.79
N THR A 158 0.72 6.49 -6.79
CA THR A 158 -0.49 7.18 -6.32
C THR A 158 -1.25 7.88 -7.46
N TYR A 159 -2.59 7.83 -7.39
CA TYR A 159 -3.48 8.54 -8.30
C TYR A 159 -3.81 9.95 -7.81
N TYR A 160 -3.25 10.96 -8.48
CA TYR A 160 -3.50 12.39 -8.30
C TYR A 160 -4.58 12.88 -9.27
N LEU A 161 -5.53 13.66 -8.75
CA LEU A 161 -6.48 14.45 -9.54
C LEU A 161 -5.89 15.81 -9.89
N ASP A 162 -5.14 16.38 -8.95
CA ASP A 162 -4.29 17.58 -9.02
C ASP A 162 -3.19 17.43 -7.95
N LYS A 163 -2.20 18.31 -7.89
CA LYS A 163 -1.08 18.24 -6.93
C LYS A 163 -1.48 18.15 -5.44
N GLN A 164 -2.67 18.64 -5.09
CA GLN A 164 -3.19 18.71 -3.71
C GLN A 164 -4.26 17.64 -3.41
N THR A 165 -4.81 16.97 -4.41
CA THR A 165 -5.92 16.01 -4.27
C THR A 165 -5.59 14.64 -4.85
N VAL A 166 -5.80 13.59 -4.05
CA VAL A 166 -5.57 12.19 -4.45
C VAL A 166 -6.84 11.35 -4.32
N LEU A 167 -6.87 10.24 -5.05
CA LEU A 167 -7.65 9.08 -4.63
C LEU A 167 -6.87 8.39 -3.50
N ARG A 168 -7.49 8.18 -2.34
CA ARG A 168 -6.82 7.67 -1.14
C ARG A 168 -6.11 6.34 -1.39
N THR A 169 -4.87 6.20 -0.94
CA THR A 169 -4.05 4.98 -1.12
C THR A 169 -4.27 3.94 -0.03
N HIS A 170 -4.89 4.35 1.08
CA HIS A 170 -5.20 3.51 2.23
C HIS A 170 -6.27 4.15 3.12
N THR A 171 -7.02 3.33 3.86
CA THR A 171 -8.03 3.80 4.82
C THR A 171 -7.45 4.66 5.94
N SER A 172 -6.15 4.53 6.23
CA SER A 172 -5.45 5.32 7.23
C SER A 172 -5.53 6.83 7.01
N ALA A 173 -5.81 7.28 5.78
CA ALA A 173 -6.06 8.69 5.43
C ALA A 173 -7.23 9.33 6.22
N HIS A 174 -8.05 8.51 6.87
CA HIS A 174 -9.19 8.94 7.68
C HIS A 174 -8.91 8.90 9.20
N GLN A 175 -7.76 8.36 9.67
CA GLN A 175 -7.47 8.20 11.12
C GLN A 175 -7.67 9.50 11.91
N ARG A 176 -7.10 10.62 11.45
CA ARG A 176 -7.24 11.94 12.10
C ARG A 176 -8.70 12.38 12.26
N ALA A 177 -9.53 12.14 11.25
CA ALA A 177 -10.95 12.50 11.25
C ALA A 177 -11.77 11.64 12.23
N TYR A 178 -11.42 10.36 12.37
CA TYR A 178 -12.11 9.44 13.28
C TYR A 178 -11.62 9.52 14.73
N PHE A 179 -10.35 9.83 14.98
CA PHE A 179 -9.90 10.19 16.34
C PHE A 179 -10.62 11.46 16.84
N GLN A 180 -10.84 12.45 15.96
CA GLN A 180 -11.71 13.59 16.25
C GLN A 180 -13.19 13.19 16.43
N GLN A 181 -13.69 12.19 15.67
CA GLN A 181 -15.07 11.71 15.82
C GLN A 181 -15.29 10.99 17.15
N MET A 182 -14.37 10.12 17.58
CA MET A 182 -14.41 9.48 18.91
C MET A 182 -14.41 10.52 20.04
N ASN A 183 -13.73 11.65 19.84
CA ASN A 183 -13.74 12.75 20.82
C ASN A 183 -15.10 13.47 20.85
N ARG A 184 -15.72 13.71 19.68
CA ARG A 184 -17.09 14.26 19.59
C ARG A 184 -18.14 13.30 20.15
N ASN A 185 -17.95 11.99 19.96
CA ASN A 185 -18.84 10.94 20.47
C ASN A 185 -18.73 10.74 21.98
N GLU A 186 -17.69 11.25 22.65
CA GLU A 186 -17.43 10.96 24.07
C GLU A 186 -18.61 11.29 25.01
N ALA A 187 -19.38 12.33 24.70
CA ALA A 187 -20.53 12.75 25.50
C ALA A 187 -21.85 12.00 25.18
N THR A 188 -21.92 11.29 24.04
CA THR A 188 -23.13 10.63 23.53
C THR A 188 -23.02 9.12 23.39
N LYS A 189 -21.78 8.61 23.37
CA LYS A 189 -21.38 7.20 23.37
C LYS A 189 -20.11 7.03 24.24
N PRO A 190 -20.15 7.29 25.55
CA PRO A 190 -18.98 7.20 26.42
C PRO A 190 -18.31 5.81 26.42
N GLU A 191 -19.02 4.78 26.00
CA GLU A 191 -18.56 3.40 25.80
C GLU A 191 -17.73 3.17 24.53
N GLU A 192 -17.78 4.04 23.52
CA GLU A 192 -17.02 3.89 22.26
C GLU A 192 -15.50 4.09 22.51
N LYS A 193 -14.76 2.98 22.59
CA LYS A 193 -13.28 2.94 22.78
C LYS A 193 -12.52 2.74 21.48
N GLY A 194 -13.19 2.38 20.40
CA GLY A 194 -12.56 2.21 19.08
C GLY A 194 -13.51 2.47 17.91
N TYR A 195 -12.98 2.30 16.71
CA TYR A 195 -13.75 2.30 15.47
C TYR A 195 -13.28 1.22 14.50
N THR A 196 -14.12 0.89 13.52
CA THR A 196 -13.69 0.32 12.24
C THR A 196 -14.13 1.24 11.10
N ILE A 197 -13.33 1.33 10.02
CA ILE A 197 -13.69 2.08 8.80
C ILE A 197 -13.49 1.13 7.62
N VAL A 198 -14.52 0.88 6.81
CA VAL A 198 -14.36 0.23 5.50
C VAL A 198 -14.33 1.25 4.36
N ALA A 199 -13.44 1.06 3.38
CA ALA A 199 -13.40 1.93 2.20
C ALA A 199 -12.66 1.30 1.00
N ASP A 200 -13.02 1.74 -0.21
CA ASP A 200 -12.28 1.52 -1.46
C ASP A 200 -11.06 2.44 -1.56
N VAL A 201 -9.89 1.89 -1.88
CA VAL A 201 -8.58 2.55 -1.93
C VAL A 201 -7.90 2.29 -3.28
N TYR A 202 -7.08 3.24 -3.72
CA TYR A 202 -6.63 3.36 -5.12
C TYR A 202 -5.09 3.42 -5.20
N ARG A 203 -4.48 2.56 -6.03
CA ARG A 203 -3.01 2.52 -6.23
C ARG A 203 -2.64 2.20 -7.68
N ARG A 204 -1.58 2.80 -8.18
CA ARG A 204 -0.90 2.34 -9.41
C ARG A 204 -0.01 1.16 -9.03
N ASP A 205 -0.32 -0.02 -9.55
CA ASP A 205 0.26 -1.29 -9.09
C ASP A 205 0.31 -2.33 -10.23
N ALA A 206 0.99 -3.45 -9.99
CA ALA A 206 1.20 -4.56 -10.93
C ALA A 206 -0.10 -5.19 -11.46
N ILE A 207 -0.10 -5.72 -12.68
CA ILE A 207 -1.19 -6.58 -13.18
C ILE A 207 -0.85 -8.04 -12.88
N ASP A 208 -1.51 -8.60 -11.87
CA ASP A 208 -1.54 -10.04 -11.59
C ASP A 208 -2.84 -10.43 -10.84
N ARG A 209 -2.94 -11.69 -10.42
CA ARG A 209 -4.12 -12.26 -9.74
C ARG A 209 -4.45 -11.66 -8.36
N SER A 210 -3.56 -10.86 -7.79
CA SER A 210 -3.62 -10.31 -6.43
C SER A 210 -3.55 -8.78 -6.39
N HIS A 211 -3.15 -8.12 -7.50
CA HIS A 211 -2.99 -6.66 -7.58
C HIS A 211 -3.97 -6.04 -8.60
N TYR A 212 -4.87 -5.19 -8.08
CA TYR A 212 -5.88 -4.46 -8.84
C TYR A 212 -5.85 -2.99 -8.42
N PRO A 213 -6.08 -2.00 -9.30
CA PRO A 213 -5.77 -0.61 -9.00
C PRO A 213 -6.79 0.04 -8.03
N VAL A 214 -7.89 -0.67 -7.77
CA VAL A 214 -8.90 -0.33 -6.77
C VAL A 214 -9.20 -1.57 -5.95
N PHE A 215 -8.91 -1.54 -4.65
CA PHE A 215 -9.20 -2.64 -3.74
C PHE A 215 -9.75 -2.06 -2.43
N HIS A 216 -10.10 -2.89 -1.46
CA HIS A 216 -10.81 -2.46 -0.27
C HIS A 216 -10.00 -2.75 0.98
N GLN A 217 -9.96 -1.76 1.88
CA GLN A 217 -9.35 -1.93 3.19
C GLN A 217 -10.38 -1.77 4.31
N MET A 218 -10.02 -2.34 5.46
CA MET A 218 -10.58 -1.92 6.74
C MET A 218 -9.50 -1.37 7.64
N GLU A 219 -9.72 -0.15 8.13
CA GLU A 219 -9.02 0.38 9.29
C GLU A 219 -9.71 -0.09 10.57
N CYS A 220 -8.95 -0.25 11.64
CA CYS A 220 -9.46 -0.27 13.00
C CYS A 220 -8.49 0.44 13.94
N ALA A 221 -9.01 1.09 14.98
CA ALA A 221 -8.18 1.61 16.07
C ALA A 221 -8.94 1.52 17.40
N ARG A 222 -8.20 1.34 18.50
CA ARG A 222 -8.73 1.28 19.87
C ARG A 222 -7.85 2.14 20.77
N LEU A 223 -8.48 3.05 21.52
CA LEU A 223 -7.80 4.02 22.37
C LEU A 223 -8.18 3.89 23.86
N TRP A 224 -7.19 4.02 24.73
CA TRP A 224 -7.32 4.26 26.16
C TRP A 224 -7.21 5.76 26.45
N LYS A 225 -7.82 6.22 27.55
CA LYS A 225 -7.55 7.55 28.11
C LYS A 225 -6.43 7.47 29.14
N ARG A 226 -5.61 8.52 29.21
CA ARG A 226 -4.65 8.80 30.29
C ARG A 226 -5.15 10.00 31.11
N PRO A 227 -4.70 10.16 32.37
CA PRO A 227 -4.88 11.41 33.09
C PRO A 227 -4.28 12.60 32.34
N GLU A 228 -4.94 13.76 32.41
CA GLU A 228 -4.52 14.95 31.66
C GLU A 228 -3.23 15.57 32.25
N ASN A 229 -3.14 15.56 33.57
CA ASN A 229 -1.98 16.05 34.32
C ASN A 229 -0.88 14.98 34.38
N GLU A 230 0.30 15.32 33.86
CA GLU A 230 1.53 14.50 33.92
C GLU A 230 1.34 13.01 33.52
N PRO A 231 0.78 12.70 32.33
CA PRO A 231 0.33 11.36 31.94
C PRO A 231 1.38 10.25 32.10
N LEU A 232 2.68 10.56 31.91
CA LEU A 232 3.79 9.62 32.12
C LEU A 232 3.95 9.16 33.58
N LYS A 233 3.54 9.95 34.58
CA LYS A 233 3.51 9.51 35.99
C LYS A 233 2.40 8.50 36.27
N SER A 234 1.34 8.51 35.47
CA SER A 234 0.24 7.54 35.51
C SER A 234 0.38 6.42 34.47
N SER A 235 1.57 6.24 33.90
CA SER A 235 1.87 5.20 32.91
C SER A 235 1.58 3.80 33.44
N GLN A 236 2.04 3.49 34.66
CA GLN A 236 1.76 2.21 35.34
C GLN A 236 0.25 1.96 35.52
N GLN A 237 -0.52 2.97 35.91
CA GLN A 237 -1.97 2.86 36.04
C GLN A 237 -2.64 2.62 34.67
N THR A 238 -2.14 3.27 33.62
CA THR A 238 -2.66 3.12 32.25
C THR A 238 -2.33 1.74 31.70
N ALA A 239 -1.07 1.30 31.83
CA ALA A 239 -0.63 -0.05 31.46
C ALA A 239 -1.42 -1.13 32.21
N ALA A 240 -1.62 -0.99 33.53
CA ALA A 240 -2.43 -1.93 34.31
C ALA A 240 -3.88 -2.03 33.83
N GLN A 241 -4.49 -0.94 33.37
CA GLN A 241 -5.82 -0.99 32.74
C GLN A 241 -5.79 -1.65 31.35
N ILE A 242 -4.73 -1.45 30.56
CA ILE A 242 -4.57 -2.13 29.26
C ILE A 242 -4.35 -3.64 29.46
N TRP A 243 -3.54 -4.05 30.43
CA TRP A 243 -3.35 -5.47 30.81
C TRP A 243 -4.67 -6.10 31.29
N LYS A 244 -5.48 -5.37 32.06
CA LYS A 244 -6.81 -5.81 32.47
C LYS A 244 -7.77 -5.98 31.28
N ASP A 245 -7.72 -5.08 30.30
CA ASP A 245 -8.52 -5.19 29.07
C ASP A 245 -8.05 -6.41 28.22
N LEU A 246 -6.74 -6.67 28.14
CA LEU A 246 -6.19 -7.88 27.49
C LEU A 246 -6.65 -9.17 28.19
N GLU A 247 -6.66 -9.22 29.52
CA GLU A 247 -7.12 -10.42 30.27
C GLU A 247 -8.64 -10.63 30.20
N ALA A 248 -9.40 -9.67 29.68
CA ALA A 248 -10.80 -9.85 29.30
C ALA A 248 -10.97 -10.43 27.87
N LEU A 249 -9.92 -10.41 27.03
CA LEU A 249 -9.95 -11.06 25.72
C LEU A 249 -9.78 -12.58 25.87
N PRO A 250 -10.45 -13.39 25.02
CA PRO A 250 -10.22 -14.83 24.97
C PRO A 250 -8.73 -15.21 24.80
N ARG A 251 -8.35 -16.31 25.44
CA ARG A 251 -7.05 -16.97 25.25
C ARG A 251 -7.19 -18.04 24.16
N HIS A 252 -6.08 -18.36 23.49
CA HIS A 252 -6.02 -19.37 22.44
C HIS A 252 -4.67 -20.10 22.49
N ASP A 253 -4.64 -21.32 21.95
CA ASP A 253 -3.47 -22.20 21.94
C ASP A 253 -2.84 -22.30 20.53
N VAL A 254 -3.12 -21.34 19.66
CA VAL A 254 -2.56 -21.29 18.29
C VAL A 254 -1.09 -20.90 18.37
N VAL A 255 -0.26 -21.58 17.57
CA VAL A 255 1.19 -21.30 17.52
C VAL A 255 1.43 -19.97 16.81
N VAL A 256 1.99 -19.02 17.56
CA VAL A 256 2.42 -17.70 17.07
C VAL A 256 3.94 -17.61 17.14
N GLU A 257 4.60 -17.32 16.02
CA GLU A 257 6.02 -17.01 15.95
C GLU A 257 6.24 -15.50 16.19
N ASP A 258 6.74 -15.13 17.36
CA ASP A 258 7.03 -13.74 17.74
C ASP A 258 8.43 -13.61 18.36
N PRO A 259 9.51 -13.70 17.54
CA PRO A 259 10.88 -13.81 18.04
C PRO A 259 11.52 -12.46 18.40
N ASN A 260 10.83 -11.33 18.18
CA ASN A 260 11.36 -9.98 18.40
C ASN A 260 10.77 -9.37 19.69
N PRO A 261 11.55 -8.55 20.43
CA PRO A 261 10.99 -7.73 21.50
C PRO A 261 10.04 -6.66 20.92
N THR A 262 9.05 -6.24 21.70
CA THR A 262 8.08 -5.19 21.32
C THR A 262 8.73 -3.89 20.84
N THR A 263 9.92 -3.53 21.35
CA THR A 263 10.68 -2.38 20.85
C THR A 263 12.14 -2.71 20.59
N HIS A 264 12.70 -2.11 19.54
CA HIS A 264 14.11 -2.21 19.17
C HIS A 264 14.64 -0.84 18.71
N PRO A 265 15.73 -0.28 19.31
CA PRO A 265 16.11 1.13 19.17
C PRO A 265 16.26 1.68 17.74
N THR A 266 16.60 0.84 16.77
CA THR A 266 16.84 1.25 15.37
C THR A 266 15.93 0.57 14.33
N ARG A 267 15.10 -0.40 14.75
CA ARG A 267 14.23 -1.17 13.84
C ARG A 267 12.76 -0.92 14.14
N ASN A 268 12.40 -0.91 15.42
CA ASN A 268 11.04 -0.76 15.89
C ASN A 268 10.98 0.11 17.16
N PRO A 269 11.25 1.43 17.04
CA PRO A 269 11.61 2.26 18.20
C PRO A 269 10.42 2.59 19.12
N LEU A 270 10.70 2.76 20.41
CA LEU A 270 9.78 3.33 21.39
C LEU A 270 9.54 4.83 21.12
N GLN A 271 8.33 5.31 21.37
CA GLN A 271 8.00 6.75 21.42
C GLN A 271 8.38 7.34 22.79
N ASP A 272 9.66 7.29 23.14
CA ASP A 272 10.20 7.57 24.49
C ASP A 272 9.75 8.92 25.11
N LYS A 273 9.55 9.93 24.27
CA LYS A 273 9.01 11.26 24.64
C LYS A 273 7.57 11.22 25.19
N TYR A 274 6.78 10.19 24.90
CA TYR A 274 5.34 10.14 25.20
C TYR A 274 4.86 8.85 25.88
N HIS A 275 5.49 7.70 25.62
CA HIS A 275 5.10 6.40 26.14
C HIS A 275 6.26 5.79 26.94
N THR A 276 5.96 5.18 28.08
CA THR A 276 6.93 4.29 28.72
C THR A 276 6.99 2.95 27.97
N ALA A 277 8.07 2.18 28.17
CA ALA A 277 8.16 0.82 27.64
C ALA A 277 7.02 -0.08 28.13
N GLU A 278 6.55 0.14 29.37
CA GLU A 278 5.43 -0.60 29.98
C GLU A 278 4.09 -0.32 29.30
N GLU A 279 3.83 0.94 28.91
CA GLU A 279 2.65 1.30 28.11
C GLU A 279 2.73 0.71 26.69
N ALA A 280 3.90 0.80 26.04
CA ALA A 280 4.10 0.25 24.70
C ALA A 280 3.96 -1.28 24.65
N GLU A 281 4.45 -1.98 25.68
CA GLU A 281 4.28 -3.42 25.87
C GLU A 281 2.80 -3.78 26.03
N ALA A 282 2.08 -3.10 26.95
CA ALA A 282 0.67 -3.39 27.20
C ALA A 282 -0.21 -3.14 25.95
N ILE A 283 -0.02 -2.02 25.25
CA ILE A 283 -0.76 -1.73 24.01
C ILE A 283 -0.46 -2.79 22.95
N THR A 284 0.81 -3.19 22.81
CA THR A 284 1.22 -4.19 21.82
C THR A 284 0.65 -5.58 22.14
N ALA A 285 0.68 -6.01 23.40
CA ALA A 285 0.10 -7.29 23.80
C ALA A 285 -1.41 -7.35 23.54
N HIS A 286 -2.15 -6.26 23.82
CA HIS A 286 -3.56 -6.15 23.47
C HIS A 286 -3.78 -6.13 21.94
N LEU A 287 -2.99 -5.36 21.18
CA LEU A 287 -3.05 -5.31 19.72
C LEU A 287 -2.87 -6.70 19.11
N LYS A 288 -1.80 -7.39 19.53
CA LYS A 288 -1.44 -8.72 19.03
C LYS A 288 -2.56 -9.72 19.33
N ARG A 289 -3.07 -9.78 20.57
CA ARG A 289 -4.19 -10.67 20.89
C ARG A 289 -5.47 -10.36 20.13
N SER A 290 -5.86 -9.09 19.99
CA SER A 290 -7.06 -8.71 19.22
C SER A 290 -6.96 -9.17 17.76
N LEU A 291 -5.77 -9.13 17.18
CA LEU A 291 -5.52 -9.52 15.80
C LEU A 291 -5.32 -11.03 15.60
N GLU A 292 -4.72 -11.73 16.57
CA GLU A 292 -4.68 -13.19 16.60
C GLU A 292 -6.09 -13.78 16.65
N LEU A 293 -6.98 -13.23 17.49
CA LEU A 293 -8.38 -13.64 17.57
C LEU A 293 -9.14 -13.36 16.26
N LEU A 294 -8.88 -12.23 15.60
CA LEU A 294 -9.43 -11.93 14.28
C LEU A 294 -9.02 -12.98 13.24
N VAL A 295 -7.72 -13.31 13.17
CA VAL A 295 -7.19 -14.33 12.26
C VAL A 295 -7.79 -15.72 12.58
N ILE A 296 -7.90 -16.08 13.86
CA ILE A 296 -8.55 -17.31 14.30
C ILE A 296 -10.01 -17.36 13.84
N ARG A 297 -10.78 -16.27 14.00
CA ARG A 297 -12.18 -16.24 13.54
C ARG A 297 -12.28 -16.38 12.01
N ILE A 298 -11.40 -15.73 11.25
CA ILE A 298 -11.31 -15.86 9.80
C ILE A 298 -11.03 -17.32 9.38
N PHE A 299 -10.01 -17.94 9.97
CA PHE A 299 -9.61 -19.30 9.59
C PHE A 299 -10.61 -20.37 10.05
N SER A 300 -11.23 -20.22 11.23
CA SER A 300 -12.33 -21.08 11.65
C SER A 300 -13.51 -20.96 10.68
N ALA A 301 -13.89 -19.74 10.27
CA ALA A 301 -14.97 -19.54 9.31
C ALA A 301 -14.65 -20.11 7.90
N ALA A 302 -13.37 -20.11 7.48
CA ALA A 302 -12.93 -20.79 6.25
C ALA A 302 -13.00 -22.33 6.36
N LYS A 303 -12.71 -22.89 7.54
CA LYS A 303 -12.86 -24.33 7.83
C LYS A 303 -14.34 -24.74 7.90
N GLU A 304 -15.17 -23.96 8.60
CA GLU A 304 -16.63 -24.09 8.67
C GLU A 304 -17.29 -24.12 7.27
N ALA A 305 -16.74 -23.35 6.31
CA ALA A 305 -17.23 -23.29 4.94
C ALA A 305 -16.75 -24.42 4.00
N THR A 306 -15.88 -25.33 4.45
CA THR A 306 -15.23 -26.33 3.59
C THR A 306 -15.82 -27.73 3.81
N GLU A 307 -16.38 -28.33 2.75
CA GLU A 307 -17.08 -29.64 2.79
C GLU A 307 -16.21 -30.82 3.27
N ASN A 308 -14.89 -30.68 3.19
CA ASN A 308 -13.92 -31.62 3.77
C ASN A 308 -12.96 -30.85 4.68
N PRO A 309 -13.26 -30.72 5.99
CA PRO A 309 -12.40 -30.01 6.95
C PRO A 309 -10.99 -30.61 7.05
N ASP A 310 -10.87 -31.93 6.90
CA ASP A 310 -9.60 -32.68 6.97
C ASP A 310 -8.68 -32.42 5.76
N ALA A 311 -9.19 -31.80 4.68
CA ALA A 311 -8.37 -31.33 3.57
C ALA A 311 -7.47 -30.13 3.95
N ILE A 312 -7.80 -29.39 5.01
CA ILE A 312 -6.97 -28.30 5.55
C ILE A 312 -6.02 -28.91 6.60
N GLN A 313 -5.11 -29.77 6.13
CA GLN A 313 -4.20 -30.58 6.95
C GLN A 313 -3.17 -29.76 7.74
N GLU A 314 -2.82 -28.56 7.28
CA GLU A 314 -1.87 -27.72 8.01
C GLU A 314 -2.55 -26.99 9.19
N PRO A 315 -1.96 -27.02 10.40
CA PRO A 315 -2.43 -26.18 11.50
C PRO A 315 -2.21 -24.70 11.14
N LEU A 316 -3.09 -23.84 11.64
CA LEU A 316 -2.91 -22.39 11.54
C LEU A 316 -1.59 -22.00 12.23
N LYS A 317 -0.68 -21.40 11.46
CA LYS A 317 0.53 -20.75 11.97
C LYS A 317 0.42 -19.26 11.71
N ILE A 318 0.75 -18.47 12.72
CA ILE A 318 0.73 -17.02 12.70
C ILE A 318 2.15 -16.54 12.99
N ARG A 319 2.62 -15.45 12.37
CA ARG A 319 3.87 -14.80 12.79
C ARG A 319 3.81 -13.28 12.78
N TRP A 320 4.53 -12.69 13.73
CA TRP A 320 4.71 -11.25 13.89
C TRP A 320 6.06 -10.82 13.31
N ILE A 321 6.01 -9.90 12.34
CA ILE A 321 7.19 -9.29 11.72
C ILE A 321 7.31 -7.84 12.21
N GLU A 322 8.51 -7.37 12.55
CA GLU A 322 8.73 -5.94 12.79
C GLU A 322 8.60 -5.16 11.47
N ALA A 323 7.73 -4.14 11.46
CA ALA A 323 7.48 -3.31 10.29
C ALA A 323 7.85 -1.84 10.55
N TYR A 324 7.59 -0.97 9.57
CA TYR A 324 7.69 0.48 9.75
C TYR A 324 6.55 1.19 9.02
N PHE A 325 5.73 1.94 9.76
CA PHE A 325 4.74 2.86 9.18
C PHE A 325 4.99 4.28 9.70
N PRO A 326 4.86 5.33 8.87
CA PRO A 326 5.11 6.71 9.30
C PRO A 326 4.20 7.19 10.47
N PHE A 327 3.10 6.51 10.74
CA PHE A 327 2.06 6.86 11.72
C PHE A 327 1.95 5.90 12.93
N THR A 328 2.76 4.85 13.03
CA THR A 328 2.84 3.97 14.23
C THR A 328 4.28 3.76 14.71
N SER A 329 4.48 3.45 15.99
CA SER A 329 5.77 3.00 16.56
C SER A 329 5.57 2.47 18.01
N PRO A 330 5.90 1.22 18.34
CA PRO A 330 6.30 0.15 17.43
C PRO A 330 5.22 -0.23 16.42
N SER A 331 5.66 -0.81 15.30
CA SER A 331 4.88 -1.25 14.14
C SER A 331 5.13 -2.73 13.85
N PHE A 332 4.12 -3.43 13.37
CA PHE A 332 4.21 -4.86 13.04
C PHE A 332 3.40 -5.19 11.78
N GLU A 333 3.80 -6.26 11.11
CA GLU A 333 2.99 -6.95 10.10
C GLU A 333 2.62 -8.34 10.62
N LEU A 334 1.40 -8.77 10.30
CA LEU A 334 0.88 -10.09 10.68
C LEU A 334 0.79 -10.99 9.46
N GLU A 335 1.53 -12.09 9.47
CA GLU A 335 1.48 -13.08 8.40
C GLU A 335 0.92 -14.42 8.87
N VAL A 336 0.29 -15.15 7.94
CA VAL A 336 -0.21 -16.52 8.15
C VAL A 336 0.43 -17.47 7.15
N PHE A 337 0.68 -18.72 7.56
CA PHE A 337 1.15 -19.74 6.64
C PHE A 337 -0.03 -20.33 5.85
N TRP A 338 0.02 -20.26 4.51
CA TRP A 338 -1.06 -20.70 3.65
C TRP A 338 -0.53 -21.21 2.30
N GLN A 339 -0.97 -22.41 1.89
CA GLN A 339 -0.58 -23.05 0.62
C GLN A 339 0.95 -23.18 0.43
N GLY A 340 1.71 -23.36 1.51
CA GLY A 340 3.15 -23.55 1.50
C GLY A 340 4.01 -22.28 1.49
N GLU A 341 3.39 -21.10 1.47
CA GLU A 341 4.06 -19.79 1.53
C GLU A 341 3.55 -18.99 2.75
N TRP A 342 4.25 -17.92 3.15
CA TRP A 342 3.75 -16.96 4.13
C TRP A 342 2.99 -15.82 3.46
N LEU A 343 1.88 -15.41 4.07
CA LEU A 343 0.97 -14.39 3.55
C LEU A 343 0.68 -13.33 4.63
N GLU A 344 1.32 -12.17 4.50
CA GLU A 344 0.93 -10.90 5.14
C GLU A 344 -0.58 -10.65 4.96
N LEU A 345 -1.29 -10.32 6.04
CA LEU A 345 -2.73 -9.98 6.00
C LEU A 345 -3.01 -8.51 6.30
N LEU A 346 -2.17 -7.88 7.12
CA LEU A 346 -2.37 -6.55 7.67
C LEU A 346 -1.08 -5.96 8.26
N GLY A 347 -1.02 -4.63 8.26
CA GLY A 347 -0.04 -3.84 8.99
C GLY A 347 -0.69 -3.13 10.18
N CYS A 348 0.03 -3.01 11.30
CA CYS A 348 -0.48 -2.43 12.54
C CYS A 348 0.61 -1.78 13.40
N GLY A 349 0.21 -1.18 14.53
CA GLY A 349 1.13 -0.72 15.55
C GLY A 349 0.51 0.17 16.61
N VAL A 350 1.34 0.61 17.56
CA VAL A 350 1.00 1.66 18.53
C VAL A 350 0.94 3.01 17.80
N VAL A 351 -0.19 3.72 17.90
CA VAL A 351 -0.40 5.00 17.16
C VAL A 351 0.62 6.04 17.60
N LYS A 352 1.17 6.83 16.66
CA LYS A 352 2.06 7.94 17.01
C LYS A 352 1.35 9.04 17.79
N GLN A 353 1.96 9.46 18.89
CA GLN A 353 1.36 10.47 19.75
C GLN A 353 1.20 11.81 19.02
N GLU A 354 2.09 12.18 18.10
CA GLU A 354 1.92 13.34 17.22
C GLU A 354 0.56 13.35 16.47
N LEU A 355 0.10 12.19 16.00
CA LEU A 355 -1.19 12.07 15.31
C LEU A 355 -2.36 12.20 16.29
N LEU A 356 -2.27 11.62 17.48
CA LEU A 356 -3.31 11.80 18.53
C LEU A 356 -3.36 13.26 19.03
N ASN A 357 -2.20 13.89 19.21
CA ASN A 357 -2.06 15.30 19.56
C ASN A 357 -2.66 16.22 18.48
N SER A 358 -2.31 16.02 17.21
CA SER A 358 -2.85 16.81 16.08
C SER A 358 -4.33 16.52 15.80
N SER A 359 -4.83 15.35 16.22
CA SER A 359 -6.25 15.00 16.23
C SER A 359 -7.03 15.63 17.39
N GLY A 360 -6.38 16.37 18.30
CA GLY A 360 -7.05 16.97 19.45
C GLY A 360 -7.43 15.98 20.55
N VAL A 361 -6.78 14.81 20.59
CA VAL A 361 -6.93 13.79 21.65
C VAL A 361 -5.59 13.47 22.35
N PRO A 362 -4.84 14.48 22.85
CA PRO A 362 -3.50 14.28 23.41
C PRO A 362 -3.47 13.38 24.65
N HIS A 363 -4.59 13.29 25.38
CA HIS A 363 -4.74 12.45 26.56
C HIS A 363 -5.27 11.05 26.25
N ARG A 364 -5.07 10.57 25.01
CA ARG A 364 -5.33 9.19 24.59
C ARG A 364 -4.05 8.50 24.08
N ILE A 365 -3.99 7.18 24.21
CA ILE A 365 -2.98 6.28 23.61
C ILE A 365 -3.67 5.02 23.10
N GLY A 366 -3.04 4.26 22.22
CA GLY A 366 -3.57 2.97 21.78
C GLY A 366 -2.97 2.48 20.47
N TRP A 367 -3.68 1.57 19.81
CA TRP A 367 -3.23 0.91 18.59
C TRP A 367 -4.15 1.17 17.39
N ALA A 368 -3.61 0.97 16.20
CA ALA A 368 -4.35 0.92 14.94
C ALA A 368 -3.84 -0.22 14.04
N PHE A 369 -4.70 -0.70 13.14
CA PHE A 369 -4.34 -1.61 12.05
C PHE A 369 -5.11 -1.29 10.76
N GLY A 370 -4.53 -1.67 9.62
CA GLY A 370 -5.16 -1.66 8.30
C GLY A 370 -5.01 -3.01 7.62
N LEU A 371 -6.13 -3.62 7.20
CA LEU A 371 -6.16 -4.93 6.52
C LEU A 371 -6.72 -4.82 5.09
N GLY A 372 -6.37 -5.75 4.21
CA GLY A 372 -6.92 -5.85 2.84
C GLY A 372 -8.08 -6.84 2.77
N LEU A 373 -9.28 -6.39 2.42
CA LEU A 373 -10.48 -7.24 2.38
C LEU A 373 -10.40 -8.30 1.29
N GLU A 374 -9.90 -7.98 0.09
CA GLU A 374 -9.72 -8.95 -0.99
C GLU A 374 -8.82 -10.11 -0.58
N ARG A 375 -7.70 -9.84 0.12
CA ARG A 375 -6.75 -10.89 0.52
C ARG A 375 -7.37 -11.88 1.50
N ILE A 376 -8.20 -11.39 2.43
CA ILE A 376 -8.99 -12.24 3.35
C ILE A 376 -10.10 -12.96 2.60
N ALA A 377 -10.82 -12.27 1.71
CA ALA A 377 -11.92 -12.85 0.93
C ALA A 377 -11.45 -13.95 -0.04
N MET A 378 -10.27 -13.81 -0.66
CA MET A 378 -9.65 -14.85 -1.47
C MET A 378 -9.36 -16.12 -0.66
N LEU A 379 -8.93 -15.97 0.60
CA LEU A 379 -8.72 -17.09 1.51
C LEU A 379 -10.04 -17.74 1.96
N LEU A 380 -10.99 -16.95 2.46
CA LEU A 380 -12.31 -17.40 2.93
C LEU A 380 -13.08 -18.12 1.81
N PHE A 381 -13.30 -17.42 0.70
CA PHE A 381 -14.17 -17.84 -0.40
C PHE A 381 -13.42 -18.62 -1.50
N ASN A 382 -12.12 -18.91 -1.35
CA ASN A 382 -11.32 -19.62 -2.37
C ASN A 382 -11.27 -18.93 -3.75
N ILE A 383 -11.38 -17.60 -3.78
CA ILE A 383 -11.41 -16.81 -5.02
C ILE A 383 -9.97 -16.71 -5.58
N PRO A 384 -9.68 -17.23 -6.79
CA PRO A 384 -8.30 -17.40 -7.27
C PRO A 384 -7.71 -16.16 -7.95
N ASP A 385 -8.50 -15.11 -8.14
CA ASP A 385 -8.16 -13.93 -8.95
C ASP A 385 -8.97 -12.71 -8.48
N ILE A 386 -8.29 -11.62 -8.14
CA ILE A 386 -8.85 -10.38 -7.63
C ILE A 386 -9.85 -9.70 -8.60
N ARG A 387 -9.71 -9.92 -9.91
CA ARG A 387 -10.63 -9.36 -10.93
C ARG A 387 -12.06 -9.88 -10.78
N LEU A 388 -12.24 -11.07 -10.17
CA LEU A 388 -13.57 -11.65 -9.95
C LEU A 388 -14.46 -10.77 -9.06
N PHE A 389 -13.91 -10.09 -8.05
CA PHE A 389 -14.68 -9.14 -7.20
C PHE A 389 -15.28 -7.98 -8.00
N TRP A 390 -14.68 -7.60 -9.13
CA TRP A 390 -15.15 -6.50 -9.97
C TRP A 390 -16.12 -6.94 -11.08
N SER A 391 -16.24 -8.25 -11.32
CA SER A 391 -17.10 -8.85 -12.33
C SER A 391 -18.58 -8.50 -12.14
N LYS A 392 -19.33 -8.57 -13.25
CA LYS A 392 -20.79 -8.43 -13.28
C LYS A 392 -21.48 -9.74 -13.69
N ASP A 393 -20.72 -10.83 -13.80
CA ASP A 393 -21.21 -12.13 -14.24
C ASP A 393 -22.11 -12.78 -13.16
N PRO A 394 -23.38 -13.11 -13.49
CA PRO A 394 -24.27 -13.82 -12.57
C PRO A 394 -23.69 -15.16 -12.08
N ARG A 395 -22.81 -15.82 -12.86
CA ARG A 395 -22.13 -17.07 -12.48
C ARG A 395 -21.16 -16.91 -11.30
N PHE A 396 -20.66 -15.69 -11.07
CA PHE A 396 -19.89 -15.34 -9.87
C PHE A 396 -20.84 -14.83 -8.77
N LEU A 397 -21.63 -13.80 -9.07
CA LEU A 397 -22.40 -13.07 -8.05
C LEU A 397 -23.46 -13.94 -7.34
N SER A 398 -24.07 -14.92 -8.02
CA SER A 398 -25.11 -15.79 -7.43
C SER A 398 -24.59 -16.87 -6.48
N GLN A 399 -23.27 -17.00 -6.30
CA GLN A 399 -22.69 -18.00 -5.38
C GLN A 399 -22.63 -17.51 -3.92
N PHE A 400 -22.85 -16.22 -3.67
CA PHE A 400 -22.65 -15.58 -2.37
C PHE A 400 -23.95 -15.04 -1.80
N GLN A 401 -24.07 -15.04 -0.47
CA GLN A 401 -25.27 -14.61 0.24
C GLN A 401 -24.89 -13.99 1.59
N ALA A 402 -25.58 -12.90 1.97
CA ALA A 402 -25.37 -12.22 3.24
C ALA A 402 -25.33 -13.19 4.43
N GLY A 403 -24.31 -13.06 5.29
CA GLY A 403 -24.12 -13.90 6.48
C GLY A 403 -23.58 -15.32 6.24
N ARG A 404 -23.40 -15.76 4.98
CA ARG A 404 -22.88 -17.10 4.65
C ARG A 404 -21.53 -17.02 3.92
N ILE A 405 -20.56 -17.80 4.39
CA ILE A 405 -19.33 -18.06 3.65
C ILE A 405 -19.54 -19.31 2.79
N THR A 406 -19.27 -19.18 1.49
CA THR A 406 -19.40 -20.25 0.48
C THR A 406 -18.10 -20.32 -0.29
N ARG A 407 -17.51 -21.51 -0.46
CA ARG A 407 -16.32 -21.68 -1.29
C ARG A 407 -16.72 -21.50 -2.76
N PHE A 408 -16.12 -20.52 -3.44
CA PHE A 408 -16.36 -20.23 -4.86
C PHE A 408 -16.06 -21.47 -5.70
N MET A 409 -17.04 -21.87 -6.51
CA MET A 409 -16.92 -22.91 -7.52
C MET A 409 -16.48 -22.27 -8.85
N PRO A 410 -15.25 -22.51 -9.33
CA PRO A 410 -14.77 -21.91 -10.56
C PRO A 410 -15.50 -22.48 -11.78
N PHE A 411 -16.07 -21.59 -12.60
CA PHE A 411 -16.48 -21.93 -13.96
C PHE A 411 -15.25 -22.14 -14.88
N SER A 412 -15.45 -22.84 -16.00
CA SER A 412 -14.39 -23.22 -16.94
C SER A 412 -13.54 -22.03 -17.38
N LYS A 413 -12.21 -22.09 -17.13
CA LYS A 413 -11.29 -21.05 -17.58
C LYS A 413 -11.19 -20.99 -19.11
N HIS A 414 -11.28 -19.80 -19.66
CA HIS A 414 -11.07 -19.57 -21.09
C HIS A 414 -9.57 -19.62 -21.46
N PRO A 415 -9.21 -19.96 -22.72
CA PRO A 415 -7.82 -19.96 -23.18
C PRO A 415 -7.13 -18.61 -22.96
N ALA A 416 -5.86 -18.64 -22.56
CA ALA A 416 -5.00 -17.46 -22.59
C ALA A 416 -4.49 -17.19 -24.01
N CYS A 417 -4.27 -15.91 -24.32
CA CYS A 417 -3.54 -15.47 -25.50
C CYS A 417 -2.38 -14.56 -25.05
N TYR A 418 -1.15 -15.08 -25.08
CA TYR A 418 0.04 -14.31 -24.72
C TYR A 418 0.51 -13.45 -25.91
N LYS A 419 1.00 -12.24 -25.62
CA LYS A 419 1.73 -11.38 -26.56
C LYS A 419 2.89 -10.71 -25.83
N ASP A 420 4.03 -10.61 -26.50
CA ASP A 420 5.23 -9.97 -25.96
C ASP A 420 5.45 -8.63 -26.65
N VAL A 421 5.73 -7.57 -25.88
CA VAL A 421 6.08 -6.25 -26.39
C VAL A 421 7.49 -5.85 -25.94
N ALA A 422 8.40 -5.77 -26.90
CA ALA A 422 9.76 -5.29 -26.71
C ALA A 422 9.88 -3.82 -27.14
N PHE A 423 10.69 -3.05 -26.41
CA PHE A 423 10.97 -1.66 -26.72
C PHE A 423 12.30 -1.19 -26.13
N TRP A 424 12.82 -0.07 -26.62
CA TRP A 424 13.93 0.70 -26.09
C TRP A 424 13.43 1.91 -25.31
N LEU A 425 14.03 2.18 -24.15
CA LEU A 425 13.75 3.40 -23.40
C LEU A 425 14.32 4.65 -24.12
N PRO A 426 13.74 5.84 -23.88
CA PRO A 426 14.32 7.10 -24.34
C PRO A 426 15.72 7.33 -23.77
N SER A 427 16.64 7.89 -24.55
CA SER A 427 18.02 8.13 -24.12
C SER A 427 18.16 9.06 -22.90
N SER A 428 17.13 9.85 -22.59
CA SER A 428 17.04 10.70 -21.39
C SER A 428 16.57 9.95 -20.13
N ALA A 429 15.92 8.79 -20.27
CA ALA A 429 15.33 8.03 -19.15
C ALA A 429 16.36 7.22 -18.34
N ALA A 430 17.67 7.41 -18.59
CA ALA A 430 18.77 6.85 -17.80
C ALA A 430 19.18 7.76 -16.61
N GLY A 431 18.52 8.90 -16.42
CA GLY A 431 18.74 9.83 -15.31
C GLY A 431 18.02 9.43 -14.01
N SER A 432 18.49 9.98 -12.89
CA SER A 432 17.98 9.67 -11.54
C SER A 432 16.54 10.10 -11.30
N VAL A 433 15.81 9.29 -10.53
CA VAL A 433 14.45 9.58 -10.04
C VAL A 433 14.40 10.91 -9.27
N SER A 434 13.35 11.70 -9.49
CA SER A 434 13.01 12.86 -8.66
C SER A 434 11.55 12.76 -8.21
N ALA A 435 11.31 12.86 -6.90
CA ALA A 435 9.95 12.94 -6.34
C ALA A 435 9.25 14.28 -6.64
N ALA A 436 9.96 15.27 -7.17
CA ALA A 436 9.48 16.65 -7.35
C ALA A 436 9.22 17.00 -8.82
N GLY A 437 8.18 16.40 -9.41
CA GLY A 437 7.50 16.90 -10.63
C GLY A 437 8.29 16.91 -11.95
N GLY A 438 9.55 16.49 -11.98
CA GLY A 438 10.34 16.39 -13.22
C GLY A 438 9.93 15.22 -14.10
N SER A 439 10.57 15.09 -15.28
CA SER A 439 10.41 13.92 -16.15
C SER A 439 10.96 12.66 -15.45
N VAL A 440 10.05 11.84 -14.93
CA VAL A 440 10.39 10.59 -14.23
C VAL A 440 10.94 9.58 -15.23
N PRO A 441 12.03 8.84 -14.93
CA PRO A 441 12.43 7.69 -15.74
C PRO A 441 11.33 6.62 -15.75
N PHE A 442 11.18 5.91 -16.87
CA PHE A 442 10.11 4.93 -17.11
C PHE A 442 9.94 3.94 -15.96
N HIS A 443 8.76 3.92 -15.33
CA HIS A 443 8.45 3.00 -14.23
C HIS A 443 7.67 1.77 -14.72
N GLU A 444 7.75 0.65 -14.01
CA GLU A 444 6.97 -0.55 -14.39
C GLU A 444 5.46 -0.30 -14.32
N ASN A 445 4.99 0.51 -13.36
CA ASN A 445 3.58 0.93 -13.28
C ASN A 445 3.11 1.75 -14.49
N ASP A 446 4.00 2.29 -15.33
CA ASP A 446 3.60 3.02 -16.54
C ASP A 446 3.16 2.05 -17.65
N ILE A 447 3.81 0.89 -17.82
CA ILE A 447 3.25 -0.15 -18.70
C ILE A 447 2.03 -0.83 -18.09
N MET A 448 1.95 -1.00 -16.75
CA MET A 448 0.73 -1.50 -16.11
C MET A 448 -0.46 -0.59 -16.43
N GLU A 449 -0.32 0.72 -16.24
CA GLU A 449 -1.36 1.72 -16.54
C GLU A 449 -1.76 1.71 -18.03
N ILE A 450 -0.80 1.60 -18.94
CA ILE A 450 -1.06 1.52 -20.38
C ILE A 450 -1.80 0.23 -20.75
N VAL A 451 -1.47 -0.92 -20.13
CA VAL A 451 -2.18 -2.18 -20.36
C VAL A 451 -3.58 -2.15 -19.76
N ARG A 452 -3.79 -1.61 -18.54
CA ARG A 452 -5.13 -1.41 -17.96
C ARG A 452 -5.98 -0.49 -18.84
N GLY A 453 -5.45 0.66 -19.27
CA GLY A 453 -6.13 1.59 -20.18
C GLY A 453 -6.35 1.04 -21.60
N ALA A 454 -5.56 0.05 -22.02
CA ALA A 454 -5.74 -0.64 -23.29
C ALA A 454 -6.84 -1.72 -23.24
N ALA A 455 -6.78 -2.60 -22.24
CA ALA A 455 -7.48 -3.89 -22.21
C ALA A 455 -8.38 -4.13 -20.98
N GLY A 456 -8.24 -3.35 -19.91
CA GLY A 456 -8.98 -3.54 -18.65
C GLY A 456 -8.82 -4.95 -18.08
N ASP A 457 -9.91 -5.53 -17.57
CA ASP A 457 -9.99 -6.88 -17.01
C ASP A 457 -9.59 -8.01 -17.96
N LEU A 458 -9.40 -7.73 -19.26
CA LEU A 458 -8.95 -8.73 -20.23
C LEU A 458 -7.46 -9.06 -20.08
N ALA A 459 -6.67 -8.24 -19.39
CA ALA A 459 -5.32 -8.58 -18.97
C ALA A 459 -5.38 -9.38 -17.64
N GLU A 460 -4.78 -10.56 -17.62
CA GLU A 460 -4.69 -11.44 -16.45
C GLU A 460 -3.36 -11.27 -15.69
N ASP A 461 -2.26 -11.15 -16.43
CA ASP A 461 -0.95 -10.82 -15.89
C ASP A 461 -0.09 -10.03 -16.88
N VAL A 462 0.83 -9.23 -16.35
CA VAL A 462 1.90 -8.56 -17.10
C VAL A 462 3.22 -8.77 -16.37
N SER A 463 4.23 -9.31 -17.07
CA SER A 463 5.53 -9.65 -16.50
C SER A 463 6.68 -9.17 -17.38
N LEU A 464 7.73 -8.64 -16.76
CA LEU A 464 9.01 -8.37 -17.41
C LEU A 464 9.72 -9.71 -17.69
N VAL A 465 10.05 -9.98 -18.95
CA VAL A 465 10.63 -11.27 -19.39
C VAL A 465 12.01 -11.16 -20.04
N ASP A 466 12.43 -9.98 -20.49
CA ASP A 466 13.80 -9.67 -20.93
C ASP A 466 14.18 -8.25 -20.49
N GLU A 467 15.42 -8.05 -20.06
CA GLU A 467 16.04 -6.75 -19.83
C GLU A 467 17.44 -6.77 -20.43
N PHE A 468 17.70 -5.86 -21.37
CA PHE A 468 18.95 -5.83 -22.13
C PHE A 468 19.51 -4.40 -22.24
N THR A 469 20.81 -4.23 -22.03
CA THR A 469 21.50 -2.95 -22.27
C THR A 469 22.48 -3.10 -23.43
N HIS A 470 22.28 -2.34 -24.50
CA HIS A 470 23.09 -2.48 -25.72
C HIS A 470 24.51 -1.92 -25.52
N PRO A 471 25.57 -2.75 -25.63
CA PRO A 471 26.89 -2.43 -25.09
C PRO A 471 27.63 -1.29 -25.81
N LYS A 472 27.24 -0.94 -27.05
CA LYS A 472 27.85 0.16 -27.81
C LYS A 472 27.12 1.51 -27.68
N THR A 473 25.89 1.52 -27.17
CA THR A 473 25.05 2.74 -27.16
C THR A 473 24.43 3.06 -25.80
N GLY A 474 24.57 2.16 -24.81
CA GLY A 474 23.97 2.33 -23.49
C GLY A 474 22.44 2.25 -23.45
N ARG A 475 21.77 2.08 -24.60
CA ARG A 475 20.30 2.00 -24.68
C ARG A 475 19.82 0.77 -23.91
N LYS A 476 18.90 0.99 -22.97
CA LYS A 476 18.18 -0.07 -22.26
C LYS A 476 16.94 -0.49 -23.06
N SER A 477 16.73 -1.79 -23.20
CA SER A 477 15.52 -2.42 -23.74
C SER A 477 14.85 -3.25 -22.66
N LEU A 478 13.52 -3.24 -22.68
CA LEU A 478 12.65 -4.08 -21.85
C LEU A 478 11.76 -4.90 -22.79
N CYS A 479 11.45 -6.14 -22.41
CA CYS A 479 10.37 -6.92 -23.01
C CYS A 479 9.38 -7.35 -21.94
N TYR A 480 8.10 -7.03 -22.15
CA TYR A 480 7.02 -7.44 -21.26
C TYR A 480 6.11 -8.45 -21.97
N ARG A 481 5.82 -9.55 -21.30
CA ARG A 481 4.76 -10.50 -21.67
C ARG A 481 3.45 -10.03 -21.07
N ILE A 482 2.41 -9.98 -21.89
CA ILE A 482 1.04 -9.67 -21.49
C ILE A 482 0.19 -10.91 -21.76
N ASN A 483 -0.49 -11.41 -20.73
CA ASN A 483 -1.44 -12.50 -20.82
C ASN A 483 -2.86 -11.93 -20.96
N TYR A 484 -3.48 -12.13 -22.13
CA TYR A 484 -4.88 -11.77 -22.35
C TYR A 484 -5.79 -12.97 -22.10
N ARG A 485 -6.60 -12.91 -21.03
CA ARG A 485 -7.63 -13.90 -20.69
C ARG A 485 -8.83 -13.22 -20.03
N SER A 486 -9.97 -13.23 -20.72
CA SER A 486 -11.26 -12.87 -20.13
C SER A 486 -11.73 -13.96 -19.15
N LEU A 487 -12.40 -13.54 -18.08
CA LEU A 487 -13.12 -14.43 -17.16
C LEU A 487 -14.42 -14.96 -17.78
N GLU A 488 -15.03 -14.22 -18.71
CA GLU A 488 -16.42 -14.43 -19.10
C GLU A 488 -16.60 -15.22 -20.42
N ARG A 489 -15.65 -15.07 -21.35
CA ARG A 489 -15.69 -15.67 -22.70
C ARG A 489 -14.30 -15.99 -23.28
N THR A 490 -14.25 -16.75 -24.35
CA THR A 490 -13.02 -16.91 -25.15
C THR A 490 -12.71 -15.61 -25.91
N LEU A 491 -11.44 -15.19 -25.90
CA LEU A 491 -10.93 -14.10 -26.72
C LEU A 491 -10.41 -14.64 -28.06
N THR A 492 -10.70 -13.94 -29.16
CA THR A 492 -10.11 -14.26 -30.46
C THR A 492 -8.70 -13.68 -30.61
N ASN A 493 -7.89 -14.27 -31.50
CA ASN A 493 -6.59 -13.69 -31.85
C ASN A 493 -6.71 -12.28 -32.46
N GLU A 494 -7.79 -12.01 -33.21
CA GLU A 494 -8.01 -10.71 -33.86
C GLU A 494 -8.31 -9.61 -32.82
N GLU A 495 -9.21 -9.87 -31.86
CA GLU A 495 -9.46 -8.97 -30.73
C GLU A 495 -8.19 -8.74 -29.90
N THR A 496 -7.47 -9.82 -29.59
CA THR A 496 -6.25 -9.73 -28.78
C THR A 496 -5.16 -8.91 -29.50
N ASN A 497 -4.99 -9.08 -30.81
CA ASN A 497 -4.06 -8.28 -31.59
C ASN A 497 -4.46 -6.79 -31.57
N LYS A 498 -5.76 -6.46 -31.73
CA LYS A 498 -6.24 -5.06 -31.65
C LYS A 498 -5.98 -4.42 -30.27
N LEU A 499 -6.18 -5.17 -29.18
CA LEU A 499 -5.83 -4.73 -27.83
C LEU A 499 -4.33 -4.51 -27.65
N HIS A 500 -3.51 -5.42 -28.19
CA HIS A 500 -2.06 -5.37 -28.09
C HIS A 500 -1.45 -4.25 -28.95
N ASP A 501 -1.98 -3.98 -30.15
CA ASP A 501 -1.57 -2.85 -30.97
C ASP A 501 -1.96 -1.51 -30.34
N LYS A 502 -3.09 -1.45 -29.61
CA LYS A 502 -3.43 -0.29 -28.77
C LYS A 502 -2.38 -0.08 -27.67
N VAL A 503 -1.92 -1.13 -26.98
CA VAL A 503 -0.80 -1.04 -26.00
C VAL A 503 0.46 -0.49 -26.68
N ARG A 504 0.86 -1.07 -27.82
CA ARG A 504 2.08 -0.68 -28.56
C ARG A 504 2.03 0.78 -29.03
N GLN A 505 0.90 1.22 -29.58
CA GLN A 505 0.68 2.60 -30.01
C GLN A 505 0.69 3.58 -28.82
N THR A 506 0.07 3.21 -27.70
CA THR A 506 0.06 4.05 -26.50
C THR A 506 1.45 4.16 -25.88
N LEU A 507 2.22 3.06 -25.75
CA LEU A 507 3.61 3.06 -25.30
C LEU A 507 4.47 4.08 -26.08
N VAL A 508 4.46 4.02 -27.41
CA VAL A 508 5.19 4.99 -28.26
C VAL A 508 4.71 6.42 -28.00
N LYS A 509 3.39 6.63 -27.92
CA LYS A 509 2.78 7.97 -27.78
C LYS A 509 3.03 8.62 -26.41
N THR A 510 2.96 7.88 -25.30
CA THR A 510 2.99 8.45 -23.95
C THR A 510 4.33 8.28 -23.24
N ALA A 511 5.06 7.19 -23.49
CA ALA A 511 6.36 6.93 -22.89
C ALA A 511 7.54 7.26 -23.82
N GLY A 512 7.28 7.63 -25.09
CA GLY A 512 8.32 8.01 -26.06
C GLY A 512 9.27 6.86 -26.45
N VAL A 513 8.87 5.62 -26.21
CA VAL A 513 9.71 4.43 -26.45
C VAL A 513 9.77 4.07 -27.94
N GLU A 514 10.86 3.44 -28.35
CA GLU A 514 11.03 2.88 -29.71
C GLU A 514 10.76 1.37 -29.64
N LEU A 515 9.75 0.87 -30.36
CA LEU A 515 9.43 -0.56 -30.39
C LEU A 515 10.58 -1.38 -31.01
N ARG A 516 10.77 -2.61 -30.54
CA ARG A 516 11.84 -3.55 -30.94
C ARG A 516 11.25 -4.84 -31.51
#